data_AF-A0A1G1TAK5-F1
#
_entry.id   AF-A0A1G1TAK5-F1
#
_cell.length_a   1.000
_cell.length_b   1.000
_cell.length_c   1.000
_cell.angle_alpha   90.00
_cell.angle_beta   90.00
_cell.angle_gamma   90.00
#
_symmetry.space_group_name_H-M   'P 1'
#
loop_
_entity.id
_entity.type
_entity.pdbx_description
1 polymer ?
#
loop_
_entity_poly.entity_id
_entity_poly.type
_entity_poly.pdbx_seq_one_letter_code
_entity_poly.pdbx_strand_id
1 'polypeptide(L)'
;MPNLSSDNLDEELNTAKQVQPENVGALTREQLTPKAAASPEGHDVPGHDHRGHHHPAGKKVVDLAGRPADKHAGHDHASGDDHGPAGDYPYLVPGISLGLLLAGIALDYYRGGFFSGYVRALWFGVAYLLVGWKVLRSAVRSIPSGNIFNEFLLMSIATIGAIAIGKYAEGVAVMLFYTVGELFQDAALNRAKRSIKALLEMQATEVGVLREGQRLVLDPLITLDSSGY
;
A
#
# COMPACT_ATOMS: atom_id res chain seq x y z
N MET A 1 4.97 14.92 67.90
CA MET A 1 6.05 14.60 66.96
C MET A 1 7.02 13.63 67.63
N PRO A 2 7.31 12.49 67.00
CA PRO A 2 8.70 12.07 66.82
C PRO A 2 9.04 11.76 65.35
N ASN A 3 10.34 11.83 65.05
CA ASN A 3 11.01 11.89 63.75
C ASN A 3 10.82 10.66 62.84
N LEU A 4 10.78 10.93 61.53
CA LEU A 4 11.01 9.98 60.43
C LEU A 4 12.47 10.12 59.98
N SER A 5 13.30 9.09 60.17
CA SER A 5 14.55 8.93 59.40
C SER A 5 14.96 7.45 59.36
N SER A 6 14.85 6.90 58.16
CA SER A 6 15.77 5.95 57.49
C SER A 6 16.58 4.97 58.35
N ASP A 7 16.17 3.70 58.35
CA ASP A 7 17.11 2.60 58.63
C ASP A 7 16.76 1.26 57.93
N ASN A 8 15.79 1.24 56.98
CA ASN A 8 15.31 -0.03 56.39
C ASN A 8 15.18 -0.02 54.86
N LEU A 9 15.88 0.87 54.14
CA LEU A 9 15.72 1.00 52.68
C LEU A 9 16.76 0.22 51.85
N ASP A 10 17.78 -0.36 52.50
CA ASP A 10 18.89 -1.01 51.79
C ASP A 10 18.82 -2.55 51.80
N GLU A 11 17.97 -3.16 52.64
CA GLU A 11 17.89 -4.62 52.79
C GLU A 11 16.89 -5.29 51.83
N GLU A 12 15.87 -4.55 51.34
CA GLU A 12 14.93 -5.07 50.34
C GLU A 12 15.44 -5.03 48.90
N LEU A 13 16.45 -4.20 48.59
CA LEU A 13 17.00 -4.09 47.23
C LEU A 13 17.91 -5.26 46.83
N ASN A 14 18.36 -6.07 47.79
CA ASN A 14 19.28 -7.19 47.53
C ASN A 14 18.58 -8.55 47.33
N THR A 15 17.26 -8.61 47.50
CA THR A 15 16.46 -9.85 47.30
C THR A 15 15.85 -9.93 45.88
N ALA A 16 15.89 -8.87 45.09
CA ALA A 16 15.35 -8.86 43.72
C ALA A 16 16.29 -9.42 42.64
N LYS A 17 17.47 -9.97 43.00
CA LYS A 17 18.51 -10.33 42.02
C LYS A 17 18.94 -11.81 42.00
N GLN A 18 18.03 -12.75 42.28
CA GLN A 18 18.26 -14.17 41.98
C GLN A 18 17.02 -14.81 41.36
N VAL A 19 16.83 -14.60 40.07
CA VAL A 19 15.94 -15.44 39.26
C VAL A 19 16.75 -16.66 38.81
N GLN A 20 16.45 -17.80 39.40
CA GLN A 20 17.04 -19.11 39.08
C GLN A 20 16.67 -19.54 37.65
N PRO A 21 17.65 -19.80 36.76
CA PRO A 21 17.41 -20.18 35.38
C PRO A 21 16.89 -21.62 35.21
N GLU A 22 16.79 -22.43 36.27
CA GLU A 22 16.20 -23.77 36.18
C GLU A 22 14.68 -23.81 35.90
N ASN A 23 13.96 -22.69 36.08
CA ASN A 23 12.50 -22.63 35.84
C ASN A 23 12.09 -22.14 34.45
N VAL A 24 13.04 -21.84 33.55
CA VAL A 24 12.73 -21.67 32.14
C VAL A 24 12.87 -23.03 31.45
N GLY A 25 11.74 -23.66 31.14
CA GLY A 25 11.70 -24.89 30.36
C GLY A 25 12.37 -24.66 28.99
N ALA A 26 13.67 -24.90 28.92
CA ALA A 26 14.44 -24.81 27.70
C ALA A 26 14.03 -25.97 26.79
N LEU A 27 13.18 -25.68 25.80
CA LEU A 27 12.87 -26.64 24.75
C LEU A 27 14.17 -27.04 24.06
N THR A 28 14.52 -28.33 24.14
CA THR A 28 15.73 -28.89 23.53
C THR A 28 15.67 -28.74 22.01
N ARG A 29 16.81 -28.48 21.38
CA ARG A 29 16.97 -28.21 19.92
C ARG A 29 16.28 -29.22 18.98
N GLU A 30 16.01 -30.42 19.46
CA GLU A 30 15.32 -31.48 18.73
C GLU A 30 13.82 -31.18 18.48
N GLN A 31 13.21 -30.34 19.31
CA GLN A 31 11.81 -29.89 19.16
C GLN A 31 11.65 -28.74 18.16
N LEU A 32 12.76 -28.17 17.65
CA LEU A 32 12.78 -27.11 16.63
C LEU A 32 12.90 -27.65 15.20
N THR A 33 12.88 -28.98 15.02
CA THR A 33 13.04 -29.60 13.69
C THR A 33 11.70 -29.58 12.92
N PRO A 34 11.64 -29.04 11.69
CA PRO A 34 10.39 -28.75 10.99
C PRO A 34 9.90 -30.00 10.25
N LYS A 35 9.15 -30.87 10.94
CA LYS A 35 8.30 -31.85 10.26
C LYS A 35 6.80 -31.58 10.41
N ALA A 36 6.43 -30.71 11.36
CA ALA A 36 5.05 -30.24 11.54
C ALA A 36 4.73 -28.96 10.74
N ALA A 37 5.73 -28.13 10.40
CA ALA A 37 5.53 -26.87 9.68
C ALA A 37 5.30 -27.02 8.16
N ALA A 38 5.32 -28.25 7.63
CA ALA A 38 5.19 -28.54 6.19
C ALA A 38 3.88 -29.25 5.82
N SER A 39 2.91 -29.34 6.73
CA SER A 39 1.59 -29.91 6.42
C SER A 39 0.64 -28.80 5.94
N PRO A 40 0.00 -28.90 4.76
CA PRO A 40 -0.99 -27.94 4.31
C PRO A 40 -2.34 -28.27 4.98
N GLU A 41 -2.46 -28.01 6.27
CA GLU A 41 -3.76 -28.01 6.94
C GLU A 41 -4.33 -26.59 6.91
N GLY A 42 -5.08 -26.32 5.84
CA GLY A 42 -6.06 -25.23 5.84
C GLY A 42 -7.15 -25.59 6.83
N HIS A 43 -7.13 -24.93 7.99
CA HIS A 43 -8.16 -25.10 9.00
C HIS A 43 -9.33 -24.17 8.65
N ASP A 44 -10.22 -24.65 7.79
CA ASP A 44 -11.52 -24.04 7.57
C ASP A 44 -12.34 -24.24 8.85
N VAL A 45 -12.39 -23.22 9.72
CA VAL A 45 -13.25 -23.21 10.90
C VAL A 45 -14.72 -23.18 10.44
N PRO A 46 -15.52 -24.22 10.71
CA PRO A 46 -16.93 -24.22 10.32
C PRO A 46 -17.70 -23.23 11.19
N GLY A 47 -18.30 -22.21 10.57
CA GLY A 47 -19.26 -21.31 11.23
C GLY A 47 -19.00 -19.80 11.11
N HIS A 48 -18.01 -19.34 10.36
CA HIS A 48 -17.82 -17.90 10.14
C HIS A 48 -18.28 -17.48 8.74
N ASP A 49 -19.47 -16.86 8.66
CA ASP A 49 -20.01 -16.26 7.45
C ASP A 49 -19.37 -14.88 7.23
N HIS A 50 -18.61 -14.71 6.14
CA HIS A 50 -18.05 -13.41 5.74
C HIS A 50 -19.03 -12.58 4.89
N ARG A 51 -20.32 -12.92 4.87
CA ARG A 51 -21.33 -12.16 4.13
C ARG A 51 -21.84 -10.97 4.94
N GLY A 52 -21.36 -9.80 4.57
CA GLY A 52 -22.12 -8.56 4.65
C GLY A 52 -21.83 -7.68 5.86
N HIS A 53 -20.72 -6.94 5.82
CA HIS A 53 -20.58 -5.73 6.62
C HIS A 53 -20.62 -4.49 5.72
N HIS A 54 -21.72 -3.76 5.83
CA HIS A 54 -21.98 -2.48 5.20
C HIS A 54 -21.35 -1.39 6.09
N HIS A 55 -20.31 -0.71 5.63
CA HIS A 55 -19.75 0.45 6.33
C HIS A 55 -20.59 1.70 6.02
N PRO A 56 -21.17 2.39 7.02
CA PRO A 56 -21.82 3.67 6.79
C PRO A 56 -20.77 4.77 6.56
N ALA A 57 -21.06 5.64 5.60
CA ALA A 57 -20.21 6.74 5.18
C ALA A 57 -20.20 7.91 6.18
N GLY A 58 -19.01 8.47 6.42
CA GLY A 58 -18.80 9.91 6.63
C GLY A 58 -19.04 10.49 8.03
N LYS A 59 -18.04 10.43 8.91
CA LYS A 59 -17.88 11.43 9.98
C LYS A 59 -16.88 12.51 9.51
N LYS A 60 -17.34 13.76 9.43
CA LYS A 60 -16.47 14.93 9.29
C LYS A 60 -15.68 15.10 10.59
N VAL A 61 -14.37 14.90 10.53
CA VAL A 61 -13.44 15.33 11.58
C VAL A 61 -13.21 16.83 11.43
N VAL A 62 -13.63 17.59 12.44
CA VAL A 62 -13.28 19.00 12.65
C VAL A 62 -12.12 19.05 13.63
N ASP A 63 -11.16 19.94 13.42
CA ASP A 63 -10.07 20.15 14.36
C ASP A 63 -10.59 20.84 15.65
N LEU A 64 -9.78 20.79 16.71
CA LEU A 64 -10.14 21.33 18.02
C LEU A 64 -10.20 22.88 18.06
N ALA A 65 -10.00 23.55 16.92
CA ALA A 65 -9.97 25.01 16.80
C ALA A 65 -11.08 25.56 15.88
N GLY A 66 -11.95 24.72 15.33
CA GLY A 66 -13.14 25.16 14.59
C GLY A 66 -12.83 25.91 13.29
N ARG A 67 -11.66 25.68 12.67
CA ARG A 67 -11.31 26.28 11.38
C ARG A 67 -11.37 25.22 10.26
N PRO A 68 -11.85 25.56 9.06
CA PRO A 68 -11.72 24.67 7.93
C PRO A 68 -10.22 24.47 7.66
N ALA A 69 -9.74 23.24 7.81
CA ALA A 69 -8.37 22.90 7.49
C ALA A 69 -8.14 23.14 5.98
N ASP A 70 -7.29 24.12 5.67
CA ASP A 70 -6.82 24.38 4.33
C ASP A 70 -6.04 23.15 3.84
N LYS A 71 -6.67 22.41 2.92
CA LYS A 71 -6.06 21.24 2.28
C LYS A 71 -4.99 21.70 1.31
N HIS A 72 -3.75 21.76 1.78
CA HIS A 72 -2.61 21.75 0.86
C HIS A 72 -2.53 20.38 0.17
N ALA A 73 -2.55 20.43 -1.16
CA ALA A 73 -2.69 19.33 -2.09
C ALA A 73 -1.52 18.34 -2.02
N GLY A 74 -1.71 17.23 -1.32
CA GLY A 74 -1.15 15.95 -1.70
C GLY A 74 -2.05 15.34 -2.77
N HIS A 75 -1.51 15.04 -3.95
CA HIS A 75 -2.24 14.31 -4.99
C HIS A 75 -2.41 12.86 -4.54
N ASP A 76 -3.42 12.62 -3.70
CA ASP A 76 -3.86 11.29 -3.30
C ASP A 76 -4.77 10.74 -4.41
N HIS A 77 -4.23 9.91 -5.30
CA HIS A 77 -5.00 9.13 -6.26
C HIS A 77 -5.74 7.99 -5.56
N ALA A 78 -6.70 8.33 -4.70
CA ALA A 78 -7.65 7.37 -4.12
C ALA A 78 -8.97 7.45 -4.90
N SER A 79 -8.93 7.13 -6.18
CA SER A 79 -10.14 6.89 -6.98
C SER A 79 -10.14 5.41 -7.34
N GLY A 80 -11.12 4.66 -6.81
CA GLY A 80 -11.19 3.21 -6.91
C GLY A 80 -10.91 2.70 -8.33
N ASP A 81 -9.82 1.96 -8.44
CA ASP A 81 -9.31 1.41 -9.69
C ASP A 81 -10.26 0.34 -10.22
N ASP A 82 -11.07 0.75 -11.20
CA ASP A 82 -11.67 -0.14 -12.17
C ASP A 82 -10.51 -0.67 -13.04
N HIS A 83 -9.85 -1.73 -12.55
CA HIS A 83 -8.82 -2.47 -13.28
C HIS A 83 -9.45 -3.11 -14.51
N GLY A 84 -9.60 -2.31 -15.58
CA GLY A 84 -9.90 -2.80 -16.92
C GLY A 84 -8.87 -3.87 -17.34
N PRO A 85 -9.18 -4.66 -18.37
CA PRO A 85 -8.63 -6.01 -18.57
C PRO A 85 -7.14 -5.97 -18.94
N ALA A 86 -6.29 -5.81 -17.95
CA ALA A 86 -4.88 -6.12 -17.97
C ALA A 86 -4.65 -7.12 -16.83
N GLY A 87 -5.15 -8.35 -17.06
CA GLY A 87 -4.95 -9.48 -16.18
C GLY A 87 -3.47 -9.79 -15.99
N ASP A 88 -3.12 -10.35 -14.83
CA ASP A 88 -1.87 -10.98 -14.38
C ASP A 88 -0.51 -10.28 -14.63
N TYR A 89 -0.40 -9.29 -15.53
CA TYR A 89 0.87 -8.69 -16.00
C TYR A 89 0.76 -7.17 -16.21
N PRO A 90 0.75 -6.35 -15.13
CA PRO A 90 0.60 -4.90 -15.22
C PRO A 90 1.73 -4.17 -15.98
N TYR A 91 2.89 -4.83 -16.15
CA TYR A 91 4.05 -4.29 -16.85
C TYR A 91 4.05 -4.54 -18.36
N LEU A 92 3.18 -5.41 -18.86
CA LEU A 92 3.23 -5.88 -20.25
C LEU A 92 2.84 -4.76 -21.22
N VAL A 93 1.73 -4.06 -20.96
CA VAL A 93 1.23 -2.99 -21.84
C VAL A 93 2.23 -1.81 -21.93
N PRO A 94 2.76 -1.28 -20.80
CA PRO A 94 3.79 -0.25 -20.85
C PRO A 94 5.08 -0.75 -21.52
N GLY A 95 5.47 -2.00 -21.29
CA GLY A 95 6.64 -2.61 -21.94
C GLY A 95 6.53 -2.67 -23.46
N ILE A 96 5.37 -3.07 -23.99
CA ILE A 96 5.11 -3.07 -25.43
C ILE A 96 5.11 -1.64 -25.99
N SER A 97 4.47 -0.69 -25.30
CA SER A 97 4.46 0.71 -25.73
C SER A 97 5.86 1.32 -25.75
N LEU A 98 6.70 1.01 -24.75
CA LEU A 98 8.11 1.39 -24.73
C LEU A 98 8.87 0.81 -25.93
N GLY A 99 8.66 -0.47 -26.23
CA GLY A 99 9.25 -1.11 -27.42
C GLY A 99 8.85 -0.43 -28.72
N LEU A 100 7.56 -0.11 -28.89
CA LEU A 100 7.05 0.61 -30.06
C LEU A 100 7.58 2.04 -30.15
N LEU A 101 7.70 2.74 -29.02
CA LEU A 101 8.27 4.09 -28.96
C LEU A 101 9.73 4.07 -29.41
N LEU A 102 10.56 3.19 -28.85
CA LEU A 102 11.98 3.07 -29.18
C LEU A 102 12.18 2.63 -30.64
N ALA A 103 11.38 1.66 -31.11
CA ALA A 103 11.39 1.26 -32.50
C ALA A 103 11.00 2.43 -33.42
N GLY A 104 9.93 3.17 -33.09
CA GLY A 104 9.49 4.32 -33.87
C GLY A 104 10.55 5.42 -33.97
N ILE A 105 11.22 5.73 -32.85
CA ILE A 105 12.34 6.69 -32.82
C ILE A 105 13.51 6.19 -33.67
N ALA A 106 13.87 4.91 -33.56
CA ALA A 106 14.93 4.32 -34.37
C ALA A 106 14.60 4.38 -35.87
N LEU A 107 13.38 3.99 -36.27
CA LEU A 107 12.93 4.06 -37.67
C LEU A 107 12.95 5.49 -38.23
N ASP A 108 12.52 6.48 -37.43
CA ASP A 108 12.56 7.90 -37.80
C ASP A 108 14.01 8.38 -37.96
N TYR A 109 14.91 7.96 -37.07
CA TYR A 109 16.35 8.29 -37.12
C TYR A 109 17.05 7.75 -38.36
N TYR A 110 16.80 6.49 -38.73
CA TYR A 110 17.40 5.87 -39.92
C TYR A 110 16.78 6.35 -41.24
N ARG A 111 15.83 7.31 -41.22
CA ARG A 111 15.09 7.81 -42.39
C ARG A 111 14.61 6.68 -43.30
N GLY A 112 13.94 5.67 -42.72
CA GLY A 112 13.27 4.66 -43.53
C GLY A 112 12.29 5.34 -44.48
N GLY A 113 12.49 5.26 -45.80
CA GLY A 113 11.68 6.01 -46.78
C GLY A 113 10.17 5.72 -46.70
N PHE A 114 9.78 4.59 -46.09
CA PHE A 114 8.40 4.19 -45.82
C PHE A 114 7.82 4.79 -44.53
N PHE A 115 8.65 5.25 -43.60
CA PHE A 115 8.25 5.79 -42.30
C PHE A 115 8.03 7.31 -42.41
N SER A 116 7.03 7.70 -43.19
CA SER A 116 6.72 9.12 -43.42
C SER A 116 5.23 9.41 -43.26
N GLY A 117 4.93 10.67 -42.91
CA GLY A 117 3.56 11.20 -42.79
C GLY A 117 2.64 10.32 -41.94
N TYR A 118 1.64 9.72 -42.61
CA TYR A 118 0.59 8.91 -41.98
C TYR A 118 1.10 7.64 -41.30
N VAL A 119 2.13 6.98 -41.85
CA VAL A 119 2.67 5.74 -41.25
C VAL A 119 3.28 6.05 -39.90
N ARG A 120 4.03 7.15 -39.81
CA ARG A 120 4.61 7.64 -38.56
C ARG A 120 3.52 8.00 -37.53
N ALA A 121 2.51 8.75 -37.96
CA ALA A 121 1.40 9.15 -37.10
C ALA A 121 0.62 7.93 -36.57
N LEU A 122 0.36 6.93 -37.42
CA LEU A 122 -0.33 5.71 -37.03
C LEU A 122 0.52 4.87 -36.05
N TRP A 123 1.82 4.73 -36.33
CA TRP A 123 2.75 3.99 -35.46
C TRP A 123 2.77 4.54 -34.04
N PHE A 124 3.03 5.85 -33.90
CA PHE A 124 3.03 6.50 -32.60
C PHE A 124 1.62 6.61 -32.01
N GLY A 125 0.58 6.71 -32.83
CA GLY A 125 -0.81 6.69 -32.38
C GLY A 125 -1.21 5.38 -31.72
N VAL A 126 -0.76 4.23 -32.26
CA VAL A 126 -0.96 2.92 -31.62
C VAL A 126 -0.19 2.85 -30.30
N ALA A 127 1.09 3.27 -30.29
CA ALA A 127 1.88 3.30 -29.06
C ALA A 127 1.25 4.19 -27.97
N TYR A 128 0.70 5.34 -28.39
CA TYR A 128 -0.02 6.30 -27.54
C TYR A 128 -1.29 5.69 -26.96
N LEU A 129 -2.12 5.06 -27.79
CA LEU A 129 -3.39 4.48 -27.34
C LEU A 129 -3.18 3.33 -26.35
N LEU A 130 -2.17 2.48 -26.57
CA LEU A 130 -1.88 1.36 -25.66
C LEU A 130 -1.68 1.80 -24.21
N VAL A 131 -0.90 2.86 -24.00
CA VAL A 131 -0.58 3.35 -22.65
C VAL A 131 -1.55 4.44 -22.19
N GLY A 132 -2.06 5.24 -23.12
CA GLY A 132 -2.90 6.40 -22.83
C GLY A 132 -4.38 6.11 -22.66
N TRP A 133 -4.87 4.92 -23.04
CA TRP A 133 -6.30 4.62 -23.02
C TRP A 133 -6.96 4.83 -21.65
N LYS A 134 -6.34 4.34 -20.56
CA LYS A 134 -6.84 4.51 -19.19
C LYS A 134 -6.99 5.99 -18.84
N VAL A 135 -5.92 6.76 -19.06
CA VAL A 135 -5.86 8.18 -18.74
C VAL A 135 -6.83 9.00 -19.57
N LEU A 136 -6.93 8.76 -20.89
CA LEU A 136 -7.87 9.45 -21.76
C LEU A 136 -9.32 9.20 -21.29
N ARG A 137 -9.63 7.96 -20.90
CA ARG A 137 -10.94 7.61 -20.37
C ARG A 137 -11.23 8.33 -19.06
N SER A 138 -10.26 8.37 -18.14
CA SER A 138 -10.36 9.10 -16.88
C SER A 138 -10.53 10.61 -17.10
N ALA A 139 -9.81 11.19 -18.06
CA ALA A 139 -9.93 12.59 -18.46
C ALA A 139 -11.34 12.91 -18.95
N VAL A 140 -11.88 12.12 -19.90
CA VAL A 140 -13.23 12.32 -20.43
C VAL A 140 -14.29 12.21 -19.33
N ARG A 141 -14.13 11.27 -18.40
CA ARG A 141 -15.05 11.10 -17.27
C ARG A 141 -14.98 12.25 -16.25
N SER A 142 -13.87 12.98 -16.21
CA SER A 142 -13.66 14.09 -15.28
C SER A 142 -14.25 15.42 -15.75
N ILE A 143 -14.53 15.56 -17.05
CA ILE A 143 -15.15 16.75 -17.66
C ILE A 143 -16.50 17.10 -17.01
N PRO A 144 -17.49 16.17 -16.90
CA PRO A 144 -18.80 16.50 -16.34
C PRO A 144 -18.77 16.84 -14.84
N SER A 145 -17.75 16.41 -14.10
CA SER A 145 -17.62 16.73 -12.66
C SER A 145 -17.12 18.16 -12.38
N GLY A 146 -16.86 18.98 -13.41
CA GLY A 146 -16.42 20.37 -13.24
C GLY A 146 -14.98 20.53 -12.73
N ASN A 147 -14.23 19.44 -12.59
CA ASN A 147 -12.82 19.48 -12.21
C ASN A 147 -11.92 19.71 -13.43
N ILE A 148 -11.96 20.95 -13.94
CA ILE A 148 -11.19 21.39 -15.12
C ILE A 148 -9.67 21.41 -14.91
N PHE A 149 -9.18 21.25 -13.67
CA PHE A 149 -7.75 21.14 -13.35
C PHE A 149 -7.37 19.73 -12.90
N ASN A 150 -8.04 18.71 -13.41
CA ASN A 150 -7.66 17.33 -13.17
C ASN A 150 -6.34 16.99 -13.89
N GLU A 151 -5.43 16.30 -13.22
CA GLU A 151 -4.18 15.77 -13.78
C GLU A 151 -4.42 14.95 -15.05
N PHE A 152 -5.41 14.04 -15.04
CA PHE A 152 -5.72 13.24 -16.23
C PHE A 152 -6.10 14.11 -17.43
N LEU A 153 -6.82 15.21 -17.18
CA LEU A 153 -7.24 16.15 -18.22
C LEU A 153 -6.06 16.99 -18.71
N LEU A 154 -5.27 17.56 -17.80
CA LEU A 154 -4.08 18.36 -18.12
C LEU A 154 -3.08 17.55 -18.94
N MET A 155 -2.80 16.32 -18.50
CA MET A 155 -1.93 15.38 -19.18
C MET A 155 -2.47 15.03 -20.58
N SER A 156 -3.78 14.71 -20.69
CA SER A 156 -4.40 14.38 -21.98
C SER A 156 -4.37 15.55 -22.96
N ILE A 157 -4.65 16.78 -22.52
CA ILE A 157 -4.62 17.96 -23.39
C ILE A 157 -3.18 18.24 -23.83
N ALA A 158 -2.20 18.11 -22.93
CA ALA A 158 -0.80 18.31 -23.25
C ALA A 158 -0.30 17.32 -24.33
N THR A 159 -0.61 16.03 -24.19
CA THR A 159 -0.18 15.00 -25.13
C THR A 159 -0.93 15.07 -26.46
N ILE A 160 -2.25 15.34 -26.43
CA ILE A 160 -3.01 15.61 -27.66
C ILE A 160 -2.47 16.84 -28.37
N GLY A 161 -2.12 17.90 -27.62
CA GLY A 161 -1.46 19.10 -28.15
C GLY A 161 -0.13 18.77 -28.83
N ALA A 162 0.72 17.96 -28.20
CA ALA A 162 1.98 17.49 -28.78
C ALA A 162 1.75 16.72 -30.09
N ILE A 163 0.79 15.79 -30.10
CA ILE A 163 0.42 15.02 -31.29
C ILE A 163 -0.12 15.95 -32.40
N ALA A 164 -0.92 16.95 -32.06
CA ALA A 164 -1.51 17.90 -33.01
C ALA A 164 -0.44 18.76 -33.72
N ILE A 165 0.65 19.12 -33.03
CA ILE A 165 1.79 19.84 -33.63
C ILE A 165 2.84 18.91 -34.27
N GLY A 166 2.55 17.60 -34.39
CA GLY A 166 3.42 16.61 -35.01
C GLY A 166 4.54 16.07 -34.11
N LYS A 167 4.51 16.39 -32.82
CA LYS A 167 5.43 15.91 -31.78
C LYS A 167 4.94 14.60 -31.16
N TYR A 168 4.86 13.57 -32.01
CA TYR A 168 4.25 12.28 -31.65
C TYR A 168 5.05 11.52 -30.59
N ALA A 169 6.38 11.46 -30.75
CA ALA A 169 7.25 10.73 -29.82
C ALA A 169 7.22 11.36 -28.42
N GLU A 170 7.20 12.69 -28.32
CA GLU A 170 7.08 13.39 -27.05
C GLU A 170 5.74 13.09 -26.37
N GLY A 171 4.62 13.13 -27.12
CA GLY A 171 3.30 12.82 -26.58
C GLY A 171 3.19 11.39 -26.04
N VAL A 172 3.75 10.40 -26.74
CA VAL A 172 3.80 9.01 -26.29
C VAL A 172 4.69 8.87 -25.05
N ALA A 173 5.85 9.52 -25.02
CA ALA A 173 6.79 9.43 -23.90
C ALA A 173 6.19 9.98 -22.60
N VAL A 174 5.50 11.12 -22.65
CA VAL A 174 4.79 11.68 -21.49
C VAL A 174 3.77 10.67 -20.94
N MET A 175 3.00 10.06 -21.84
CA MET A 175 2.00 9.05 -21.49
C MET A 175 2.62 7.81 -20.83
N LEU A 176 3.73 7.35 -21.40
CA LEU A 176 4.47 6.20 -20.91
C LEU A 176 5.08 6.45 -19.52
N PHE A 177 5.70 7.60 -19.32
CA PHE A 177 6.31 7.93 -18.03
C PHE A 177 5.29 8.09 -16.92
N TYR A 178 4.11 8.62 -17.23
CA TYR A 178 3.01 8.63 -16.28
C TYR A 178 2.63 7.22 -15.83
N THR A 179 2.37 6.31 -16.76
CA THR A 179 1.96 4.94 -16.42
C THR A 179 3.06 4.17 -15.69
N VAL A 180 4.32 4.37 -16.06
CA VAL A 180 5.44 3.82 -15.30
C VAL A 180 5.51 4.41 -13.89
N GLY A 181 5.24 5.72 -13.73
CA GLY A 181 5.12 6.38 -12.44
C GLY A 181 4.00 5.81 -11.57
N GLU A 182 2.81 5.60 -12.14
CA GLU A 182 1.65 4.95 -11.49
C GLU A 182 2.05 3.55 -10.98
N LEU A 183 2.74 2.75 -11.81
CA LEU A 183 3.23 1.44 -11.39
C LEU A 183 4.22 1.50 -10.21
N PHE A 184 5.11 2.49 -10.19
CA PHE A 184 6.03 2.68 -9.07
C PHE A 184 5.31 3.16 -7.80
N GLN A 185 4.32 4.03 -7.94
CA GLN A 185 3.47 4.46 -6.82
C GLN A 185 2.72 3.27 -6.23
N ASP A 186 2.08 2.44 -7.06
CA ASP A 186 1.38 1.23 -6.63
C ASP A 186 2.32 0.25 -5.91
N ALA A 187 3.51 0.01 -6.48
CA ALA A 187 4.50 -0.86 -5.87
C ALA A 187 4.96 -0.33 -4.49
N ALA A 188 5.19 0.98 -4.39
CA ALA A 188 5.58 1.63 -3.13
C ALA A 188 4.45 1.56 -2.09
N LEU A 189 3.21 1.85 -2.48
CA LEU A 189 2.04 1.79 -1.62
C LEU A 189 1.78 0.36 -1.11
N ASN A 190 1.89 -0.63 -1.98
CA ASN A 190 1.75 -2.04 -1.60
C ASN A 190 2.84 -2.48 -0.62
N ARG A 191 4.09 -2.03 -0.83
CA ARG A 191 5.18 -2.29 0.11
C ARG A 191 4.93 -1.63 1.47
N ALA A 192 4.44 -0.40 1.49
CA ALA A 192 4.09 0.31 2.72
C ALA A 192 2.97 -0.40 3.49
N LYS A 193 1.88 -0.77 2.81
CA LYS A 193 0.75 -1.51 3.40
C LYS A 193 1.19 -2.84 4.01
N ARG A 194 2.05 -3.60 3.31
CA ARG A 194 2.62 -4.87 3.83
C ARG A 194 3.47 -4.65 5.08
N SER A 195 4.26 -3.59 5.11
CA SER A 195 5.07 -3.24 6.29
C SER A 195 4.19 -2.89 7.50
N ILE A 196 3.13 -2.11 7.31
CA ILE A 196 2.21 -1.75 8.39
C ILE A 196 1.45 -2.99 8.88
N LYS A 197 0.99 -3.84 7.96
CA LYS A 197 0.31 -5.09 8.30
C LYS A 197 1.20 -6.01 9.15
N ALA A 198 2.48 -6.15 8.79
CA ALA A 198 3.42 -6.94 9.57
C ALA A 198 3.63 -6.36 11.00
N LEU A 199 3.63 -5.03 11.16
CA LEU A 199 3.71 -4.40 12.48
C LEU A 199 2.43 -4.59 13.31
N LEU A 200 1.26 -4.58 12.67
CA LEU A 200 -0.01 -4.85 13.34
C LEU A 200 -0.14 -6.32 13.76
N GLU A 201 0.34 -7.25 12.94
CA GLU A 201 0.39 -8.69 13.27
C GLU A 201 1.33 -8.99 14.45
N MET A 202 2.29 -8.11 14.77
CA MET A 202 3.15 -8.24 15.95
C MET A 202 2.49 -7.79 17.26
N GLN A 203 1.27 -7.25 17.24
CA GLN A 203 0.54 -6.96 18.48
C GLN A 203 0.15 -8.28 19.15
N ALA A 204 0.57 -8.46 20.41
CA ALA A 204 0.34 -9.69 21.16
C ALA A 204 -1.17 -10.01 21.20
N THR A 205 -1.54 -11.16 20.67
CA THR A 205 -2.94 -11.63 20.65
C THR A 205 -3.30 -12.43 21.91
N GLU A 206 -2.30 -12.81 22.71
CA GLU A 206 -2.46 -13.53 23.97
C GLU A 206 -1.44 -13.02 24.99
N VAL A 207 -1.90 -12.79 26.23
CA VAL A 207 -1.03 -12.52 27.38
C VAL A 207 -1.20 -13.63 28.40
N GLY A 208 -0.10 -14.29 28.74
CA GLY A 208 -0.07 -15.26 29.83
C GLY A 208 0.03 -14.53 31.18
N VAL A 209 -1.03 -14.60 31.98
CA VAL A 209 -1.07 -13.99 33.31
C VAL A 209 -0.89 -15.10 34.36
N LEU A 210 0.04 -14.91 35.29
CA LEU A 210 0.21 -15.81 36.43
C LEU A 210 -0.61 -15.24 37.60
N ARG A 211 -1.69 -15.93 37.96
CA ARG A 211 -2.46 -15.64 39.19
C ARG A 211 -2.48 -16.90 40.05
N GLU A 212 -2.13 -16.75 41.33
CA GLU A 212 -2.20 -17.83 42.34
C GLU A 212 -1.49 -19.14 41.92
N GLY A 213 -0.34 -19.03 41.24
CA GLY A 213 0.44 -20.20 40.81
C GLY A 213 -0.15 -20.98 39.63
N GLN A 214 -1.27 -20.53 39.04
CA GLN A 214 -1.85 -21.10 37.83
C GLN A 214 -1.62 -20.16 36.64
N ARG A 215 -1.23 -20.74 35.50
CA ARG A 215 -1.01 -20.02 34.24
C ARG A 215 -2.35 -19.90 33.51
N LEU A 216 -2.93 -18.70 33.46
CA LEU A 216 -4.11 -18.41 32.64
C LEU A 216 -3.66 -17.65 31.39
N VAL A 217 -3.99 -18.18 30.21
CA VAL A 217 -3.85 -17.46 28.94
C VAL A 217 -5.12 -16.66 28.74
N LEU A 218 -5.00 -15.34 28.71
CA LEU A 218 -6.13 -14.43 28.53
C LEU A 218 -5.93 -13.55 27.31
N ASP A 219 -7.06 -13.13 26.74
CA ASP A 219 -7.12 -12.14 25.69
C ASP A 219 -6.65 -10.76 26.24
N PRO A 220 -5.68 -10.09 25.60
CA PRO A 220 -5.10 -8.84 26.09
C PRO A 220 -6.12 -7.73 26.36
N LEU A 221 -7.22 -7.67 25.60
CA LEU A 221 -8.26 -6.66 25.79
C LEU A 221 -9.03 -6.84 27.11
N ILE A 222 -9.17 -8.06 27.62
CA ILE A 222 -9.90 -8.36 28.87
C ILE A 222 -9.01 -8.04 30.09
N THR A 223 -7.69 -8.10 29.93
CA THR A 223 -6.75 -7.92 31.04
C THR A 223 -6.66 -6.45 31.49
N LEU A 224 -6.80 -5.50 30.57
CA LEU A 224 -6.70 -4.05 30.85
C LEU A 224 -7.94 -3.45 31.53
N ASP A 225 -9.12 -4.06 31.40
CA ASP A 225 -10.35 -3.63 32.11
C ASP A 225 -10.35 -4.09 33.58
N SER A 226 -9.67 -5.21 33.88
CA SER A 226 -9.61 -5.76 35.25
C SER A 226 -8.52 -5.14 36.15
N SER A 227 -7.68 -4.25 35.63
CA SER A 227 -6.66 -3.53 36.41
C SER A 227 -7.12 -2.12 36.82
N GLY A 228 -8.43 -1.87 36.84
CA GLY A 228 -9.03 -0.73 37.53
C GLY A 228 -8.85 -0.83 39.05
N TYR A 229 -7.62 -0.60 39.50
CA TYR A 229 -7.24 -0.18 40.86
C TYR A 229 -6.23 0.96 40.74
#